data_AF-A0A962AKV8-F1
#
_entry.id   AF-A0A962AKV8-F1
#
_cell.length_a   1.000
_cell.length_b   1.000
_cell.length_c   1.000
_cell.angle_alpha   90.00
_cell.angle_beta   90.00
_cell.angle_gamma   90.00
#
_symmetry.space_group_name_H-M   'P 1'
#
loop_
_entity.id
_entity.type
_entity.pdbx_description
1 polymer ?
#
loop_
_entity_poly.entity_id
_entity_poly.type
_entity_poly.pdbx_seq_one_letter_code
_entity_poly.pdbx_strand_id
1 'polypeptide(L)' 'RRSSDWSVFDTVAGWQAHAPGLFPLPHPSWRNTGWLKRNPWFEAELLPVLRTRVAEVLRA' A
#
# COMPACT_ATOMS: atom_id res chain seq x y z
N ARG A 1 -21.50 16.37 2.64
CA ARG A 1 -20.74 15.21 2.12
C ARG A 1 -19.97 14.63 3.31
N ARG A 2 -20.47 13.56 3.93
CA ARG A 2 -19.86 12.99 5.15
C ARG A 2 -18.56 12.27 4.79
N SER A 3 -17.53 12.52 5.59
CA SER A 3 -16.16 12.03 5.44
C SER A 3 -15.99 10.60 5.98
N SER A 4 -16.86 9.64 5.63
CA SER A 4 -17.00 8.39 6.42
C SER A 4 -16.63 7.06 5.78
N ASP A 5 -16.25 6.95 4.50
CA ASP A 5 -16.15 5.60 3.90
C ASP A 5 -14.95 5.39 2.97
N TRP A 6 -13.75 5.82 3.37
CA TRP A 6 -12.53 5.30 2.72
C TRP A 6 -12.19 3.96 3.33
N SER A 7 -12.35 2.88 2.56
CA SER A 7 -11.90 1.57 3.02
C SER A 7 -10.37 1.47 2.96
N VAL A 8 -9.79 0.57 3.77
CA VAL A 8 -8.37 0.23 3.66
C VAL A 8 -8.02 -0.21 2.24
N PHE A 9 -8.95 -0.90 1.57
CA PHE A 9 -8.77 -1.29 0.18
C PHE A 9 -8.63 -0.07 -0.73
N ASP A 10 -9.60 0.86 -0.73
CA ASP A 10 -9.58 2.02 -1.63
C ASP A 10 -8.35 2.90 -1.40
N THR A 11 -7.96 3.04 -0.13
CA THR A 11 -6.80 3.84 0.26
C THR A 11 -5.50 3.21 -0.24
N VAL A 12 -5.33 1.89 -0.08
CA VAL A 12 -4.10 1.20 -0.52
C VAL A 12 -4.11 1.02 -2.04
N ALA A 13 -5.27 0.82 -2.67
CA ALA A 13 -5.38 0.66 -4.13
C ALA A 13 -5.05 1.96 -4.88
N GLY A 14 -5.35 3.13 -4.31
CA GLY A 14 -5.00 4.43 -4.87
C GLY A 14 -3.55 4.88 -4.62
N TRP A 15 -2.64 3.99 -4.22
CA TRP A 15 -1.29 4.34 -3.77
C TRP A 15 -0.48 5.16 -4.79
N GLN A 16 -0.70 4.97 -6.10
CA GLN A 16 0.04 5.70 -7.14
C GLN A 16 -0.21 7.21 -7.08
N ALA A 17 -1.37 7.66 -6.58
CA ALA A 17 -1.68 9.08 -6.45
C ALA A 17 -0.86 9.78 -5.34
N HIS A 18 -0.24 9.00 -4.44
CA HIS A 18 0.55 9.49 -3.31
C HIS A 18 2.05 9.24 -3.46
N ALA A 19 2.42 8.34 -4.37
CA ALA A 19 3.82 8.03 -4.66
C ALA A 19 4.54 9.19 -5.38
N PRO A 20 5.88 9.29 -5.26
CA PRO A 20 6.77 8.47 -4.42
C PRO A 20 6.93 8.98 -2.98
N GLY A 21 6.20 10.04 -2.61
CA GLY A 21 6.33 10.71 -1.30
C GLY A 21 5.66 9.96 -0.16
N LEU A 22 4.59 9.22 -0.43
CA LEU A 22 3.83 8.47 0.57
C LEU A 22 3.27 7.18 -0.02
N PHE A 23 3.38 6.09 0.75
CA PHE A 23 2.81 4.79 0.40
C PHE A 23 1.85 4.34 1.52
N PRO A 24 0.53 4.29 1.27
CA PRO A 24 -0.41 3.71 2.22
C PRO A 24 -0.21 2.18 2.26
N LEU A 25 -0.04 1.62 3.45
CA LEU A 25 0.17 0.20 3.66
C LEU A 25 -0.84 -0.35 4.67
N PRO A 26 -1.32 -1.59 4.49
CA PRO A 26 -2.12 -2.21 5.53
C PRO A 26 -1.24 -2.58 6.73
N HIS A 27 -1.84 -2.65 7.92
CA HIS A 27 -1.09 -2.97 9.14
C HIS A 27 -0.49 -4.39 9.05
N PRO A 28 0.78 -4.61 9.46
CA PRO A 28 1.47 -5.90 9.39
C PRO A 28 1.03 -6.91 10.48
N SER A 29 -0.28 -6.97 10.79
CA SER A 29 -0.84 -7.94 11.74
C SER A 29 -1.31 -9.20 11.00
N TRP A 30 -1.25 -10.35 11.67
CA TRP A 30 -1.83 -11.61 11.19
C TRP A 30 -3.30 -11.48 10.77
N ARG A 31 -4.03 -10.53 11.36
CA ARG A 31 -5.43 -10.22 11.01
C ARG A 31 -5.59 -9.74 9.56
N ASN A 32 -4.52 -9.26 8.94
CA ASN A 32 -4.56 -8.78 7.55
C ASN A 32 -4.31 -9.88 6.51
N THR A 33 -4.04 -11.13 6.92
CA THR A 33 -3.78 -12.25 6.00
C THR A 33 -4.91 -12.46 5.00
N GLY A 34 -6.18 -12.37 5.45
CA GLY A 34 -7.34 -12.52 4.58
C GLY A 34 -7.52 -11.34 3.60
N TRP A 35 -7.01 -10.16 3.93
CA TRP A 35 -6.98 -9.03 3.00
C TRP A 35 -5.90 -9.24 1.94
N LEU A 36 -4.69 -9.67 2.31
CA LEU A 36 -3.60 -9.95 1.37
C LEU A 36 -4.01 -11.00 0.33
N LYS A 37 -4.64 -12.10 0.77
CA LYS A 37 -5.16 -13.14 -0.14
C LYS A 37 -6.19 -12.63 -1.14
N ARG A 38 -6.98 -11.61 -0.78
CA ARG A 38 -8.00 -11.00 -1.66
C ARG A 38 -7.43 -9.91 -2.55
N ASN A 39 -6.21 -9.46 -2.28
CA ASN A 39 -5.56 -8.32 -2.95
C ASN A 39 -4.17 -8.71 -3.45
N PRO A 40 -4.05 -9.68 -4.38
CA PRO A 40 -2.76 -10.15 -4.88
C PRO A 40 -1.94 -9.04 -5.58
N TRP A 41 -2.61 -8.01 -6.10
CA TRP A 41 -1.98 -6.82 -6.68
C TRP A 41 -1.09 -6.08 -5.67
N PHE A 42 -1.34 -6.18 -4.36
CA PHE A 42 -0.48 -5.56 -3.35
C PHE A 42 0.96 -6.06 -3.45
N GLU A 43 1.12 -7.39 -3.57
CA GLU A 43 2.44 -8.02 -3.68
C GLU A 43 3.02 -7.91 -5.10
N ALA A 44 2.17 -7.97 -6.12
CA ALA A 44 2.62 -7.95 -7.52
C ALA A 44 2.98 -6.55 -8.03
N GLU A 45 2.32 -5.49 -7.52
CA GLU A 45 2.41 -4.14 -8.08
C GLU A 45 2.99 -3.13 -7.09
N LEU A 46 2.43 -3.05 -5.87
CA LEU A 46 2.84 -2.04 -4.89
C LEU A 46 4.21 -2.40 -4.27
N LEU A 47 4.36 -3.62 -3.75
CA LEU A 47 5.57 -4.02 -3.03
C LEU A 47 6.88 -3.86 -3.83
N PRO A 48 6.96 -4.21 -5.14
CA PRO A 48 8.18 -4.01 -5.92
C PRO A 48 8.58 -2.53 -6.01
N VAL A 49 7.61 -1.64 -6.25
CA VAL A 49 7.85 -0.19 -6.35
C VAL A 49 8.30 0.38 -5.01
N LEU A 50 7.64 0.00 -3.92
CA LEU A 50 8.04 0.42 -2.58
C LEU A 50 9.47 -0.04 -2.25
N ARG A 51 9.81 -1.30 -2.54
CA ARG A 51 11.17 -1.83 -2.28
C ARG A 51 12.24 -1.06 -3.04
N THR A 52 11.99 -0.75 -4.31
CA THR A 52 12.89 0.10 -5.11
C THR A 52 13.06 1.47 -4.48
N ARG A 53 11.95 2.13 -4.09
CA ARG A 53 12.00 3.46 -3.49
C ARG A 53 12.77 3.48 -2.16
N VAL A 54 12.55 2.48 -1.31
CA VAL A 54 13.29 2.33 -0.04
C VAL A 54 14.79 2.14 -0.32
N ALA A 55 15.14 1.31 -1.30
CA ALA A 55 16.53 1.08 -1.67
C ALA A 55 17.22 2.35 -2.21
N GLU A 56 16.52 3.17 -3.00
CA GLU A 56 17.03 4.46 -3.47
C GLU A 56 17.32 5.42 -2.31
N VAL A 57 16.38 5.54 -1.36
CA VAL A 57 16.52 6.48 -0.23
C VAL A 57 17.61 6.04 0.74
N LEU A 58 17.80 4.74 0.94
CA LEU A 58 18.87 4.22 1.82
C LEU A 58 20.27 4.27 1.19
N ARG A 59 20.37 4.42 -0.14
CA ARG A 59 21.64 4.50 -0.87
C ARG A 59 22.10 5.94 -1.13
N ALA A 60 21.25 6.93 -0.88
CA ALA A 60 21.56 8.35 -0.96
C ALA A 60 22.27 8.83 0.33
#